data_AF-A0A7R8WE16-F1
#
_entry.id   AF-A0A7R8WE16-F1
#
_cell.length_a   1.000
_cell.length_b   1.000
_cell.length_c   1.000
_cell.angle_alpha   90.00
_cell.angle_beta   90.00
_cell.angle_gamma   90.00
#
_symmetry.space_group_name_H-M   'P 1'
#
loop_
_entity.id
_entity.type
_entity.pdbx_description
1 polymer ?
#
loop_
_entity_poly.entity_id
_entity_poly.type
_entity_poly.pdbx_seq_one_letter_code
_entity_poly.pdbx_strand_id
1 'polypeptide(L)'
;MILKRELVPGDLSGGGEPELFYLRLPKDIKDYFVVLMDATVATGAAAMMALRVLLDHDVPEENIMLLSLLMAEIGVHSIAYSFPKVRILTTSVDKDINDKGYVIPGVGNFGDRFFDN
;
A
#
# COMPACT_ATOMS: atom_id res chain seq x y z
N MET A 1 10.08 1.40 -5.52
CA MET A 1 8.87 1.18 -6.35
C MET A 1 7.94 2.35 -6.13
N ILE A 2 7.31 2.87 -7.19
CA ILE A 2 6.28 3.91 -7.10
C ILE A 2 5.04 3.35 -7.77
N LEU A 3 4.00 3.19 -6.98
CA LEU A 3 2.65 2.88 -7.45
C LEU A 3 1.87 4.19 -7.51
N LYS A 4 1.12 4.40 -8.59
CA LYS A 4 0.18 5.51 -8.69
C LYS A 4 -1.23 4.94 -8.78
N ARG A 5 -2.17 5.61 -8.10
CA ARG A 5 -3.60 5.42 -8.34
C ARG A 5 -3.93 6.22 -9.60
N GLU A 6 -4.18 5.56 -10.73
CA GLU A 6 -4.75 6.24 -11.89
C GLU A 6 -6.27 6.31 -11.69
N LEU A 7 -6.83 7.52 -11.70
CA LEU A 7 -8.23 7.71 -12.08
C LEU A 7 -8.20 7.83 -13.60
N VAL A 8 -8.53 6.76 -14.32
CA VAL A 8 -8.56 6.79 -15.79
C VAL A 8 -9.55 7.88 -16.22
N PRO A 9 -9.12 8.91 -16.97
CA PRO A 9 -10.03 9.93 -17.46
C PRO A 9 -11.02 9.32 -18.46
N GLY A 10 -12.29 9.17 -18.05
CA GLY A 10 -13.37 8.67 -18.90
C GLY A 10 -13.99 7.34 -18.48
N ASP A 11 -13.48 6.69 -17.44
CA ASP A 11 -14.14 5.51 -16.89
C ASP A 11 -15.19 5.91 -15.84
N LEU A 12 -16.46 5.88 -16.25
CA LEU A 12 -17.63 6.10 -15.38
C LEU A 12 -17.95 4.89 -14.48
N SER A 13 -17.13 3.82 -14.52
CA SER A 13 -17.32 2.61 -13.72
C SER A 13 -16.58 2.62 -12.37
N GLY A 14 -16.07 3.75 -11.87
CA GLY A 14 -15.74 3.92 -10.44
C GLY A 14 -14.70 2.98 -9.80
N GLY A 15 -14.06 2.09 -10.56
CA GLY A 15 -13.07 1.13 -10.09
C GLY A 15 -11.64 1.62 -10.33
N GLY A 16 -11.16 2.59 -9.54
CA GLY A 16 -9.78 3.08 -9.62
C GLY A 16 -8.78 2.10 -9.01
N GLU A 17 -8.46 1.01 -9.72
CA GLU A 17 -7.42 0.06 -9.33
C GLU A 17 -6.01 0.68 -9.41
N PRO A 18 -5.11 0.36 -8.47
CA PRO A 18 -3.74 0.88 -8.49
C PRO A 18 -2.93 0.26 -9.63
N GLU A 19 -2.09 1.08 -10.28
CA GLU A 19 -1.18 0.62 -11.34
C GLU A 19 0.29 0.86 -10.99
N LEU A 20 1.16 -0.02 -11.51
CA LEU A 20 2.60 0.07 -11.35
C LEU A 20 3.19 1.02 -12.39
N PHE A 21 3.43 2.26 -11.97
CA PHE A 21 3.97 3.29 -12.85
C PHE A 21 5.50 3.22 -12.98
N TYR A 22 6.20 2.93 -11.89
CA TYR A 22 7.67 2.90 -11.90
C TYR A 22 8.24 1.83 -10.96
N LEU A 23 9.08 0.98 -11.53
CA LEU A 23 9.79 -0.07 -10.81
C LEU A 23 11.29 0.08 -10.96
N ARG A 24 11.97 0.12 -9.80
CA ARG A 24 13.42 0.03 -9.71
C ARG A 24 13.77 -0.74 -8.45
N LEU A 25 14.36 -1.91 -8.60
CA LEU A 25 14.77 -2.80 -7.52
C LEU A 25 16.26 -3.16 -7.70
N PRO A 26 17.00 -3.42 -6.61
CA PRO A 26 18.31 -4.08 -6.67
C PRO A 26 18.21 -5.42 -7.40
N LYS A 27 19.28 -5.84 -8.09
CA LYS A 27 19.30 -7.12 -8.83
C LYS A 27 19.20 -8.34 -7.93
N ASP A 28 19.63 -8.18 -6.68
CA ASP A 28 19.75 -9.17 -5.62
C ASP A 28 18.70 -8.96 -4.51
N ILE A 29 17.58 -8.28 -4.82
CA ILE A 29 16.55 -7.95 -3.83
C ILE A 29 15.99 -9.17 -3.07
N LYS A 30 15.96 -10.35 -3.71
CA LYS A 30 15.52 -11.61 -3.11
C LYS A 30 16.30 -12.02 -1.85
N ASP A 31 17.54 -11.54 -1.73
CA ASP A 31 18.44 -11.87 -0.63
C ASP A 31 18.31 -10.87 0.54
N TYR A 32 17.44 -9.86 0.41
CA TYR A 32 17.28 -8.79 1.39
C TYR A 32 16.04 -8.94 2.27
N PHE A 33 16.13 -8.34 3.45
CA PHE A 33 14.96 -7.98 4.23
C PHE A 33 14.39 -6.65 3.71
N VAL A 34 13.16 -6.67 3.22
CA VAL A 34 12.53 -5.53 2.54
C VAL A 34 11.57 -4.82 3.49
N VAL A 35 11.81 -3.52 3.70
CA VAL A 35 10.85 -2.63 4.36
C VAL A 35 10.06 -1.91 3.28
N LEU A 36 8.82 -2.33 3.07
CA LEU A 36 7.86 -1.66 2.19
C LEU A 36 7.18 -0.55 2.98
N MET A 37 7.28 0.69 2.53
CA MET A 37 6.74 1.85 3.25
C MET A 37 5.55 2.48 2.51
N ASP A 38 4.47 2.72 3.24
CA ASP A 38 3.31 3.49 2.78
C ASP A 38 2.77 4.33 3.92
N ALA A 39 2.61 5.64 3.75
CA ALA A 39 2.20 6.53 4.84
C ALA A 39 0.77 6.21 5.32
N THR A 40 -0.16 5.98 4.40
CA THR A 40 -1.58 5.77 4.71
C THR A 40 -2.15 4.63 3.89
N VAL A 41 -2.55 3.55 4.56
CA VAL A 41 -3.14 2.38 3.90
C VAL A 41 -4.65 2.36 4.11
N ALA A 42 -5.42 2.69 3.07
CA ALA A 42 -6.88 2.65 3.11
C ALA A 42 -7.39 1.21 2.86
N THR A 43 -7.74 0.87 1.63
CA THR A 43 -8.21 -0.49 1.28
C THR A 43 -7.09 -1.53 1.26
N GLY A 44 -5.83 -1.11 1.24
CA GLY A 44 -4.67 -2.00 1.08
C GLY A 44 -4.33 -2.33 -0.38
N ALA A 45 -5.13 -1.92 -1.37
CA ALA A 45 -4.94 -2.32 -2.77
C ALA A 45 -3.53 -2.03 -3.31
N ALA A 46 -3.01 -0.81 -3.08
CA ALA A 46 -1.67 -0.43 -3.53
C ALA A 46 -0.59 -1.24 -2.82
N ALA A 47 -0.66 -1.38 -1.49
CA ALA A 47 0.27 -2.20 -0.73
C ALA A 47 0.26 -3.67 -1.18
N MET A 48 -0.92 -4.24 -1.45
CA MET A 48 -1.04 -5.62 -1.97
C MET A 48 -0.42 -5.78 -3.35
N MET A 49 -0.60 -4.80 -4.25
CA MET A 49 0.08 -4.81 -5.56
C MET A 49 1.59 -4.75 -5.38
N ALA A 50 2.08 -3.88 -4.50
CA ALA A 50 3.49 -3.77 -4.18
C ALA A 50 4.08 -5.08 -3.64
N LEU A 51 3.36 -5.73 -2.72
CA LEU A 51 3.74 -7.04 -2.18
C LEU A 51 3.80 -8.10 -3.29
N ARG A 52 2.80 -8.14 -4.18
CA ARG A 52 2.79 -9.05 -5.34
C ARG A 52 4.05 -8.90 -6.19
N VAL A 53 4.41 -7.65 -6.52
CA VAL A 53 5.62 -7.36 -7.30
C VAL A 53 6.88 -7.85 -6.58
N LEU A 54 7.00 -7.66 -5.26
CA LEU A 54 8.15 -8.17 -4.51
C LEU A 54 8.24 -9.70 -4.55
N LEU A 55 7.12 -10.40 -4.41
CA LEU A 55 7.06 -11.86 -4.52
C LEU A 55 7.39 -12.33 -5.95
N ASP A 56 6.92 -11.63 -6.98
CA ASP A 56 7.24 -11.92 -8.39
C ASP A 56 8.74 -11.72 -8.69
N HIS A 57 9.45 -11.00 -7.81
CA HIS A 57 10.91 -10.82 -7.83
C HIS A 57 11.65 -11.73 -6.82
N ASP A 58 11.04 -12.85 -6.44
CA ASP A 58 11.59 -13.89 -5.58
C ASP A 58 11.92 -13.46 -4.14
N VAL A 59 11.39 -12.32 -3.68
CA VAL A 59 11.54 -11.93 -2.26
C VAL A 59 10.70 -12.87 -1.40
N PRO A 60 11.28 -13.57 -0.40
CA PRO A 60 10.50 -14.39 0.51
C PRO A 60 9.48 -13.55 1.28
N GLU A 61 8.24 -14.02 1.38
CA GLU A 61 7.15 -13.27 2.00
C GLU A 61 7.46 -12.88 3.47
N GLU A 62 8.05 -13.79 4.23
CA GLU A 62 8.52 -13.55 5.61
C GLU A 62 9.64 -12.50 5.74
N ASN A 63 10.34 -12.20 4.65
CA ASN A 63 11.38 -11.18 4.59
C ASN A 63 10.82 -9.79 4.25
N ILE A 64 9.51 -9.64 4.19
CA ILE A 64 8.86 -8.35 3.91
C ILE A 64 8.19 -7.82 5.18
N MET A 65 8.44 -6.54 5.48
CA MET A 65 7.71 -5.78 6.47
C MET A 65 7.04 -4.58 5.82
N LEU A 66 5.72 -4.50 5.93
CA LEU A 66 4.94 -3.33 5.58
C LEU A 66 4.94 -2.36 6.77
N LEU A 67 5.55 -1.20 6.58
CA LEU A 67 5.62 -0.11 7.55
C LEU A 67 4.68 1.02 7.12
N SER A 68 3.79 1.44 8.01
CA SER A 68 2.90 2.58 7.76
C SER A 68 2.72 3.49 8.96
N LEU A 69 2.22 4.71 8.72
CA LEU A 69 1.82 5.60 9.81
C LEU A 69 0.39 5.28 10.23
N LEU A 70 -0.52 5.16 9.27
CA LEU A 70 -1.94 4.94 9.52
C LEU A 70 -2.50 3.87 8.58
N MET A 71 -3.32 2.98 9.12
CA MET A 71 -4.09 2.03 8.31
C MET A 71 -5.58 2.08 8.67
N ALA A 72 -6.46 1.78 7.70
CA ALA A 72 -7.83 1.41 8.02
C ALA A 72 -7.93 -0.08 8.39
N GLU A 73 -8.87 -0.45 9.25
CA GLU A 73 -9.12 -1.86 9.63
C GLU A 73 -9.26 -2.77 8.40
N ILE A 74 -10.02 -2.35 7.39
CA ILE A 74 -10.20 -3.12 6.14
C ILE A 74 -8.88 -3.36 5.40
N GLY A 75 -7.96 -2.39 5.41
CA GLY A 75 -6.64 -2.53 4.80
C GLY A 75 -5.75 -3.53 5.54
N VAL A 76 -5.76 -3.47 6.89
CA VAL A 76 -5.02 -4.43 7.72
C VAL A 76 -5.52 -5.85 7.46
N HIS A 77 -6.83 -6.06 7.51
CA HIS A 77 -7.42 -7.39 7.31
C HIS A 77 -7.17 -7.94 5.90
N SER A 78 -7.33 -7.12 4.87
CA SER A 78 -7.12 -7.55 3.48
C SER A 78 -5.68 -7.98 3.22
N ILE A 79 -4.70 -7.24 3.75
CA ILE A 79 -3.28 -7.55 3.59
C ILE A 79 -2.92 -8.78 4.43
N ALA A 80 -3.31 -8.83 5.70
CA ALA A 80 -2.99 -9.95 6.59
C ALA A 80 -3.61 -11.28 6.10
N TYR A 81 -4.79 -11.22 5.49
CA TYR A 81 -5.43 -12.39 4.88
C TYR A 81 -4.69 -12.86 3.62
N SER A 82 -4.29 -11.93 2.76
CA SER A 82 -3.67 -12.24 1.46
C SER A 82 -2.18 -12.60 1.58
N PHE A 83 -1.49 -12.06 2.58
CA PHE A 83 -0.05 -12.19 2.79
C PHE A 83 0.26 -12.49 4.26
N PRO A 84 -0.09 -13.70 4.75
CA PRO A 84 -0.04 -14.05 6.17
C PRO A 84 1.37 -14.07 6.79
N LYS A 85 2.43 -14.09 5.98
CA LYS A 85 3.82 -14.06 6.48
C LYS A 85 4.43 -12.65 6.49
N VAL A 86 3.80 -11.68 5.83
CA VAL A 86 4.25 -10.28 5.86
C VAL A 86 4.05 -9.71 7.26
N ARG A 87 5.09 -9.05 7.79
CA ARG A 87 4.97 -8.33 9.05
C ARG A 87 4.36 -6.94 8.80
N ILE A 88 3.25 -6.64 9.44
CA ILE A 88 2.63 -5.30 9.39
C ILE A 88 3.03 -4.53 10.66
N LEU A 89 3.63 -3.37 10.48
CA LEU A 89 3.94 -2.42 11.55
C LEU A 89 3.29 -1.09 11.22
N THR A 90 2.39 -0.63 12.09
CA THR A 90 1.72 0.68 11.93
C THR A 90 1.62 1.41 13.26
N THR A 91 1.52 2.74 13.21
CA THR A 91 1.40 3.56 14.43
C THR A 91 -0.04 3.68 14.92
N SER A 92 -1.02 3.63 14.01
CA SER A 92 -2.45 3.70 14.34
C SER A 92 -3.29 2.91 13.35
N VAL A 93 -4.43 2.41 13.82
CA VAL A 93 -5.47 1.79 13.01
C VAL A 93 -6.79 2.51 13.26
N ASP A 94 -7.36 3.06 12.19
CA ASP A 94 -8.66 3.74 12.20
C ASP A 94 -9.74 2.84 11.60
N LYS A 95 -10.99 3.08 11.99
CA LYS A 95 -12.09 2.13 11.76
C LYS A 95 -12.53 2.01 10.31
N ASP A 96 -12.56 3.13 9.60
CA ASP A 96 -13.35 3.20 8.37
C ASP A 96 -12.67 4.04 7.30
N ILE A 97 -13.20 3.94 6.08
CA ILE A 97 -12.84 4.76 4.93
C ILE A 97 -14.10 5.47 4.41
N ASN A 98 -13.96 6.70 3.93
CA ASN A 98 -15.07 7.39 3.27
C ASN A 98 -15.19 7.02 1.78
N ASP A 99 -16.24 7.49 1.11
CA ASP A 99 -16.51 7.23 -0.31
C ASP A 99 -15.40 7.69 -1.27
N LYS A 100 -14.50 8.57 -0.83
CA LYS A 100 -13.34 9.03 -1.60
C LYS A 100 -12.11 8.11 -1.41
N GLY A 101 -12.20 7.13 -0.53
CA GLY A 101 -11.13 6.20 -0.17
C GLY A 101 -10.13 6.78 0.84
N TYR A 102 -10.49 7.82 1.60
CA TYR A 102 -9.67 8.30 2.71
C TYR A 102 -10.05 7.59 3.99
N VAL A 103 -9.04 7.21 4.77
CA VAL A 103 -9.19 6.72 6.14
C VAL A 103 -9.86 7.80 7.01
N ILE A 104 -10.77 7.42 7.90
CA ILE A 104 -11.48 8.31 8.82
C ILE A 104 -11.41 7.79 10.28
N PRO A 105 -11.11 8.65 11.29
CA PRO A 105 -10.92 10.11 11.21
C PRO A 105 -9.70 10.56 10.39
N GLY A 106 -8.65 9.74 10.31
CA GLY A 106 -7.62 9.88 9.30
C GLY A 106 -6.71 11.10 9.40
N VAL A 107 -5.93 11.30 8.33
CA VAL A 107 -5.04 12.45 8.17
C VAL A 107 -5.33 13.25 6.88
N GLY A 108 -6.40 12.92 6.17
CA GLY A 108 -6.67 13.45 4.82
C GLY A 108 -5.67 12.92 3.79
N ASN A 109 -5.35 13.71 2.77
CA ASN A 109 -4.31 13.36 1.80
C ASN A 109 -2.93 13.63 2.41
N PHE A 110 -2.22 12.57 2.81
CA PHE A 110 -0.89 12.69 3.38
C PHE A 110 0.12 13.29 2.40
N GLY A 111 0.05 12.93 1.11
CA GLY A 111 0.98 13.41 0.10
C GLY A 111 0.91 14.93 -0.08
N ASP A 112 -0.29 15.48 -0.21
CA ASP A 112 -0.50 16.93 -0.36
C ASP A 112 0.03 17.66 0.89
N ARG A 113 -0.24 17.13 2.08
CA ARG A 113 0.19 17.73 3.36
C ARG A 113 1.68 17.63 3.63
N PHE A 114 2.35 16.59 3.12
CA PHE A 114 3.76 16.35 3.39
C PHE A 114 4.67 17.09 2.40
N PHE A 115 4.23 17.20 1.15
CA PHE A 115 5.01 17.83 0.06
C PHE A 115 4.62 19.29 -0.21
N ASP A 116 3.71 19.87 0.58
CA ASP A 116 3.17 21.22 0.40
C ASP A 116 2.68 21.49 -1.04
N ASN A 117 1.90 20.55 -1.59
CA ASN A 117 1.24 20.70 -2.90
C ASN A 117 -0.11 21.42 -2.82
#